data_AF-A0A4U6CZW0-F1
#
_entry.id   AF-A0A4U6CZW0-F1
#
_cell.length_a   1.000
_cell.length_b   1.000
_cell.length_c   1.000
_cell.angle_alpha   90.00
_cell.angle_beta   90.00
_cell.angle_gamma   90.00
#
_symmetry.space_group_name_H-M   'P 1'
#
loop_
_entity.id
_entity.type
_entity.pdbx_description
1 polymer ?
#
loop_
_entity_poly.entity_id
_entity_poly.type
_entity_poly.pdbx_seq_one_letter_code
_entity_poly.pdbx_strand_id
1 'polypeptide(L)' 'MTYDESDFVAYALKQMEITVIKREGKYFDLENGFSLEVEQRELYKISHDGLVISPFDDIGKLCTFIKNATRPDFQ' A
#
# COMPACT_ATOMS: atom_id res chain seq x y z
N MET A 1 -5.38 1.39 -24.45
CA MET A 1 -4.47 1.16 -23.32
C MET A 1 -5.33 1.21 -22.07
N THR A 2 -5.59 0.07 -21.46
CA THR A 2 -6.44 -0.02 -20.26
C THR A 2 -5.55 0.31 -19.06
N TYR A 3 -5.77 1.47 -18.44
CA TYR A 3 -5.07 1.84 -17.21
C TYR A 3 -5.60 0.95 -16.09
N ASP A 4 -4.71 0.19 -15.45
CA ASP A 4 -5.02 -0.59 -14.25
C ASP A 4 -4.37 0.09 -13.05
N GLU A 5 -5.19 0.65 -12.18
CA GLU A 5 -4.76 1.38 -10.98
C GLU A 5 -3.85 0.50 -10.11
N SER A 6 -4.12 -0.81 -10.03
CA SER A 6 -3.32 -1.76 -9.27
C SER A 6 -1.89 -1.88 -9.82
N ASP A 7 -1.71 -1.78 -11.14
CA ASP A 7 -0.37 -1.80 -11.75
C ASP A 7 0.41 -0.51 -11.44
N PHE A 8 -0.27 0.63 -11.43
CA PHE A 8 0.31 1.90 -10.99
C PHE A 8 0.73 1.85 -9.51
N VAL A 9 -0.14 1.31 -8.64
CA VAL A 9 0.16 1.10 -7.22
C VAL A 9 1.36 0.17 -7.04
N ALA A 10 1.42 -0.94 -7.75
CA ALA A 10 2.56 -1.86 -7.71
C ALA A 10 3.87 -1.16 -8.09
N TYR A 11 3.83 -0.32 -9.12
CA TYR A 11 4.97 0.49 -9.53
C TYR A 11 5.38 1.49 -8.45
N ALA A 12 4.42 2.22 -7.86
CA ALA A 12 4.69 3.19 -6.81
C ALA A 12 5.29 2.56 -5.55
N LEU A 13 4.76 1.40 -5.10
CA LEU A 13 5.31 0.63 -3.99
C LEU A 13 6.76 0.24 -4.24
N LYS A 14 7.06 -0.24 -5.47
CA LYS A 14 8.42 -0.59 -5.87
C LYS A 14 9.36 0.63 -5.91
N GLN A 15 8.91 1.77 -6.43
CA GLN A 15 9.70 3.01 -6.43
C GLN A 15 10.00 3.50 -5.00
N MET A 16 9.11 3.23 -4.06
CA MET A 16 9.24 3.61 -2.66
C MET A 16 10.01 2.58 -1.82
N GLU A 17 10.53 1.51 -2.43
CA GLU A 17 11.24 0.41 -1.78
C GLU A 17 10.38 -0.35 -0.76
N ILE A 18 9.07 -0.44 -1.02
CA ILE A 18 8.14 -1.23 -0.20
C ILE A 18 8.04 -2.63 -0.80
N THR A 19 8.39 -3.65 -0.03
CA THR A 19 8.34 -5.04 -0.50
C THR A 19 6.90 -5.55 -0.51
N VAL A 20 6.44 -5.97 -1.69
CA VAL A 20 5.18 -6.69 -1.86
C VAL A 20 5.46 -8.18 -1.73
N ILE A 21 4.92 -8.81 -0.69
CA ILE A 21 5.01 -10.26 -0.45
C ILE A 21 4.10 -11.00 -1.43
N LYS A 22 2.88 -10.51 -1.62
CA LYS A 22 1.87 -11.16 -2.45
C LYS A 22 1.03 -10.12 -3.17
N ARG A 23 0.67 -10.39 -4.42
CA ARG A 23 -0.27 -9.60 -5.20
C ARG A 23 -1.40 -10.50 -5.72
N GLU A 24 -2.63 -10.14 -5.39
CA GLU A 24 -3.85 -10.78 -5.88
C GLU A 24 -4.79 -9.72 -6.47
N GLY A 25 -4.56 -9.38 -7.74
CA GLY A 25 -5.31 -8.35 -8.45
C GLY A 25 -5.16 -6.98 -7.79
N LYS A 26 -6.22 -6.54 -7.09
CA LYS A 26 -6.29 -5.27 -6.35
C LYS A 26 -5.79 -5.36 -4.90
N TYR A 27 -5.47 -6.55 -4.42
CA TYR A 27 -4.95 -6.80 -3.07
C TYR A 27 -3.44 -7.00 -3.10
N PHE A 28 -2.74 -6.37 -2.19
CA PHE A 28 -1.30 -6.43 -2.05
C PHE A 28 -0.94 -6.70 -0.59
N ASP A 29 -0.37 -7.86 -0.30
CA ASP A 29 0.26 -8.11 0.98
C ASP A 29 1.67 -7.55 0.95
N LEU A 30 1.98 -6.71 1.90
CA LEU A 30 3.24 -6.03 2.07
C LEU A 30 4.00 -6.63 3.26
N GLU A 31 5.29 -6.32 3.34
CA GLU A 31 6.09 -6.62 4.52
C GLU A 31 5.55 -5.96 5.81
N ASN A 32 5.97 -6.49 6.96
CA ASN A 32 5.59 -6.00 8.29
C ASN A 32 4.08 -6.10 8.61
N GLY A 33 3.36 -7.04 7.98
CA GLY A 33 1.95 -7.31 8.29
C GLY A 33 0.96 -6.28 7.73
N PHE A 34 1.40 -5.44 6.79
CA PHE A 34 0.52 -4.51 6.08
C PHE A 34 -0.13 -5.19 4.89
N SER A 35 -1.41 -4.93 4.67
CA SER A 35 -2.15 -5.32 3.48
C SER A 35 -2.82 -4.09 2.87
N LEU A 36 -2.68 -3.94 1.57
CA LEU A 36 -3.21 -2.84 0.78
C LEU A 36 -4.28 -3.37 -0.18
N GLU A 37 -5.44 -2.73 -0.18
CA GLU A 37 -6.53 -2.95 -1.12
C GLU A 37 -6.74 -1.68 -1.95
N VAL A 38 -6.72 -1.85 -3.27
CA VAL A 38 -7.03 -0.79 -4.23
C VAL A 38 -8.52 -0.88 -4.57
N GLU A 39 -9.34 -0.09 -3.89
CA GLU A 39 -10.79 -0.11 -4.14
C GLU A 39 -11.11 0.60 -5.45
N GLN A 40 -10.59 1.82 -5.62
CA GLN A 40 -10.86 2.69 -6.76
C GLN A 40 -9.65 3.57 -7.05
N ARG A 41 -9.70 4.30 -8.17
CA ARG A 41 -8.72 5.35 -8.45
C ARG A 41 -8.69 6.35 -7.29
N GLU A 42 -7.50 6.62 -6.75
CA GLU A 42 -7.31 7.54 -5.62
C GLU A 42 -8.09 7.11 -4.36
N LEU A 43 -8.38 5.81 -4.18
CA LEU A 43 -8.97 5.27 -2.96
C LEU A 43 -8.29 3.97 -2.58
N TYR A 44 -7.49 4.05 -1.52
CA TYR A 44 -6.65 2.97 -1.06
C TYR A 44 -6.95 2.64 0.40
N LYS A 45 -7.16 1.35 0.64
CA LYS A 45 -7.45 0.81 1.96
C LYS A 45 -6.26 0.03 2.46
N ILE A 46 -5.62 0.55 3.49
CA ILE A 46 -4.53 -0.16 4.18
C ILE A 46 -5.05 -0.78 5.48
N SER A 47 -4.58 -1.98 5.74
CA SER A 47 -4.81 -2.74 6.96
C SER A 47 -3.47 -3.21 7.52
N HIS A 48 -3.36 -3.32 8.84
CA HIS A 48 -2.19 -3.86 9.52
C HIS A 48 -2.66 -4.88 10.55
N ASP A 49 -2.18 -6.12 10.45
CA ASP A 49 -2.59 -7.21 11.36
C ASP A 49 -4.13 -7.37 11.48
N GLY A 50 -4.85 -7.17 10.37
CA GLY A 50 -6.32 -7.22 10.32
C GLY A 50 -7.04 -5.95 10.80
N LEU A 51 -6.33 -4.95 11.31
CA LEU A 51 -6.89 -3.65 11.67
C LEU A 51 -6.85 -2.71 10.46
N VAL A 52 -8.02 -2.20 10.05
CA VAL A 52 -8.12 -1.22 8.96
C VAL A 52 -7.66 0.16 9.45
N ILE A 53 -6.66 0.75 8.77
CA ILE A 53 -6.10 2.08 9.07
C ILE A 53 -6.63 3.16 8.09
N SER A 54 -7.19 2.73 6.96
CA SER A 54 -7.88 3.46 5.87
C SER A 54 -8.95 4.50 6.30
N PRO A 55 -9.30 5.49 5.42
CA PRO A 55 -8.92 5.63 4.00
C PRO A 55 -7.84 6.64 3.63
N PHE A 56 -7.12 6.32 2.55
CA PHE A 56 -6.14 7.20 1.90
C PHE A 56 -6.59 7.54 0.48
N ASP A 57 -6.49 8.84 0.15
CA ASP A 57 -6.77 9.41 -1.18
C ASP A 57 -5.55 9.47 -2.10
N ASP A 58 -4.34 9.28 -1.57
CA ASP A 58 -3.09 9.55 -2.28
C ASP A 58 -2.07 8.44 -2.04
N ILE A 59 -1.52 7.88 -3.14
CA ILE A 59 -0.55 6.78 -3.08
C ILE A 59 0.77 7.21 -2.43
N GLY A 60 1.17 8.47 -2.61
CA GLY A 60 2.38 9.02 -2.02
C GLY A 60 2.26 9.12 -0.50
N LYS A 61 1.13 9.63 0.01
CA LYS A 61 0.82 9.65 1.45
C LYS A 61 0.77 8.23 2.01
N LEU A 62 0.15 7.29 1.30
CA LEU A 62 0.07 5.89 1.71
C LEU A 62 1.46 5.23 1.82
N CYS A 63 2.28 5.37 0.78
CA CYS A 63 3.65 4.84 0.79
C CYS A 63 4.49 5.49 1.89
N THR A 64 4.34 6.80 2.10
CA THR A 64 5.01 7.52 3.18
C THR A 64 4.57 7.02 4.55
N PHE A 65 3.28 6.75 4.73
CA PHE A 65 2.75 6.16 5.96
C PHE A 65 3.37 4.79 6.23
N ILE A 66 3.37 3.89 5.23
CA ILE A 66 3.99 2.55 5.36
C ILE A 66 5.46 2.68 5.73
N LYS A 67 6.24 3.49 5.01
CA LYS A 67 7.68 3.69 5.30
C LYS A 67 7.93 4.24 6.70
N ASN A 68 7.07 5.13 7.21
CA ASN A 68 7.25 5.65 8.57
C ASN A 68 6.82 4.61 9.62
N ALA A 69 5.77 3.85 9.37
CA ALA A 69 5.30 2.80 10.27
C ALA A 69 6.28 1.62 10.37
N THR A 70 7.08 1.38 9.33
CA THR A 70 8.13 0.35 9.33
C THR A 70 9.48 0.84 9.85
N ARG A 71 9.64 2.15 10.16
CA ARG A 71 10.88 2.66 10.75
C ARG A 71 10.91 2.40 12.27
N PRO A 72 11.93 1.70 12.78
CA PRO A 72 12.05 1.37 14.21
C PRO A 72 12.47 2.54 15.11
N ASP A 73 12.61 3.77 14.57
CA ASP A 73 13.22 4.92 15.26
C ASP A 73 12.22 5.81 16.03
N PHE A 74 10.93 5.43 16.06
CA PHE A 74 9.88 6.12 16.83
C PHE A 74 9.44 5.30 18.06
N GLN A 75 10.40 4.74 18.80
CA GLN A 75 10.18 4.20 20.15
C GLN A 75 11.03 4.96 21.18
#